data_AF-A0A813JAT5-F1
#
_entry.id   AF-A0A813JAT5-F1
#
_cell.length_a   1.000
_cell.length_b   1.000
_cell.length_c   1.000
_cell.angle_alpha   90.00
_cell.angle_beta   90.00
_cell.angle_gamma   90.00
#
_symmetry.space_group_name_H-M   'P 1'
#
loop_
_entity.id
_entity.type
_entity.pdbx_description
1 polymer ?
#
loop_
_entity_poly.entity_id
_entity_poly.type
_entity_poly.pdbx_seq_one_letter_code
_entity_poly.pdbx_strand_id
1 'polypeptide(L)'
;AFKGKPVPTLEEAEFEKDDDFNFHIDFITRCGNLRADNYHISNSDFQKVKLVAGKIVPAIATTTAAVCGLVMLELFKLVMGKDAGAFRTRQVGLAVNTYMSFEAEDLPKDAFDDKGIIKAEYILEEPYAAYPEKHSVWDKLKVPSGSMTLEGFKDWLAAEHKLKLKNWGFVLGWKAQEDEAGKEMRIPYSTQIFPIPVSIDPSLLPPLGDAQGDAMKKIMGNPAVPQAQKMKYLSEWQKAKKEGVLPAVSGQDLRADMPLKDVLALMEAKADQALKDGTLAAKWGKAISGLAGRRLWVVPADQTPSCNTIPEDGSEDVDVRFMARIEIPLTH
;
A
#
# COMPACT_ATOMS: atom_id res chain seq x y z
N ALA A 1 -40.74 -23.92 13.16
CA ALA A 1 -41.92 -23.29 12.52
C ALA A 1 -41.71 -22.88 11.04
N PHE A 2 -40.53 -23.08 10.43
CA PHE A 2 -40.25 -22.63 9.04
C PHE A 2 -39.77 -23.73 8.07
N LYS A 3 -39.86 -25.02 8.43
CA LYS A 3 -39.55 -26.10 7.48
C LYS A 3 -40.66 -26.21 6.43
N GLY A 4 -40.32 -25.97 5.16
CA GLY A 4 -41.20 -26.21 4.01
C GLY A 4 -42.13 -25.06 3.61
N LYS A 5 -41.98 -23.85 4.17
CA LYS A 5 -42.67 -22.65 3.69
C LYS A 5 -41.74 -21.89 2.72
N PRO A 6 -42.23 -21.42 1.56
CA PRO A 6 -41.44 -20.54 0.70
C PRO A 6 -41.04 -19.31 1.53
N VAL A 7 -39.74 -19.06 1.62
CA VAL A 7 -39.22 -17.86 2.27
C VAL A 7 -39.63 -16.68 1.38
N PRO A 8 -40.21 -15.59 1.94
CA PRO A 8 -40.50 -14.40 1.13
C PRO A 8 -39.22 -13.97 0.42
N THR A 9 -39.35 -13.65 -0.87
CA THR A 9 -38.26 -13.08 -1.66
C THR A 9 -37.77 -11.81 -0.98
N LEU A 10 -36.47 -11.73 -0.71
CA LEU A 10 -35.83 -10.52 -0.23
C LEU A 10 -35.55 -9.63 -1.43
N GLU A 11 -35.92 -8.36 -1.34
CA GLU A 11 -35.49 -7.35 -2.30
C GLU A 11 -34.16 -6.76 -1.82
N GLU A 12 -33.16 -6.77 -2.69
CA GLU A 12 -31.86 -6.16 -2.41
C GLU A 12 -32.02 -4.64 -2.47
N ALA A 13 -31.57 -3.95 -1.42
CA ALA A 13 -31.53 -2.49 -1.42
C ALA A 13 -30.34 -2.02 -2.28
N GLU A 14 -30.62 -1.34 -3.39
CA GLU A 14 -29.60 -0.68 -4.20
C GLU A 14 -29.25 0.67 -3.59
N PHE A 15 -27.97 0.89 -3.27
CA PHE A 15 -27.54 2.11 -2.60
C PHE A 15 -27.65 3.34 -3.50
N GLU A 16 -28.69 4.15 -3.27
CA GLU A 16 -28.84 5.49 -3.82
C GLU A 16 -28.58 6.55 -2.74
N LYS A 17 -27.65 7.47 -3.01
CA LYS A 17 -27.18 8.51 -2.08
C LYS A 17 -27.90 9.84 -2.30
N ASP A 18 -28.46 10.07 -3.48
CA ASP A 18 -29.05 11.34 -3.91
C ASP A 18 -30.57 11.43 -3.65
N ASP A 19 -31.22 10.33 -3.30
CA ASP A 19 -32.58 10.29 -2.78
C ASP A 19 -32.59 10.29 -1.24
N ASP A 20 -32.96 11.42 -0.64
CA ASP A 20 -32.99 11.58 0.82
C ASP A 20 -34.20 10.87 1.48
N PHE A 21 -35.15 10.34 0.71
CA PHE A 21 -36.36 9.66 1.22
C PHE A 21 -36.25 8.14 1.29
N ASN A 22 -35.18 7.54 0.74
CA ASN A 22 -34.94 6.09 0.79
C ASN A 22 -34.30 5.61 2.11
N PHE A 23 -34.00 6.54 3.04
CA PHE A 23 -33.39 6.29 4.35
C PHE A 23 -31.98 5.65 4.33
N HIS A 24 -31.30 5.55 3.19
CA HIS A 24 -29.98 4.92 3.10
C HIS A 24 -28.92 5.72 3.88
N ILE A 25 -28.80 7.02 3.60
CA ILE A 25 -27.84 7.89 4.28
C ILE A 25 -28.23 8.09 5.74
N ASP A 26 -29.52 8.16 6.05
CA ASP A 26 -30.00 8.22 7.44
C ASP A 26 -29.54 7.01 8.24
N PHE A 27 -29.74 5.80 7.70
CA PHE A 27 -29.28 4.57 8.34
C PHE A 27 -27.77 4.59 8.58
N ILE A 28 -26.98 4.94 7.57
CA ILE A 28 -25.51 5.02 7.67
C ILE A 28 -25.08 6.06 8.70
N THR A 29 -25.71 7.25 8.71
CA THR A 29 -25.41 8.35 9.63
C THR A 29 -25.66 7.94 11.07
N ARG A 30 -26.85 7.38 11.36
CA ARG A 30 -27.22 6.98 12.72
C ARG A 30 -26.40 5.79 13.20
N CYS A 31 -26.21 4.77 12.36
CA CYS A 31 -25.38 3.62 12.70
C CYS A 31 -23.91 4.03 12.93
N GLY A 32 -23.37 4.91 12.10
CA GLY A 32 -22.01 5.43 12.22
C GLY A 32 -21.81 6.23 13.52
N ASN A 33 -22.76 7.11 13.86
CA ASN A 33 -22.69 7.91 15.08
C ASN A 33 -22.87 7.06 16.35
N LEU A 34 -23.78 6.08 16.36
CA LEU A 34 -23.89 5.14 17.50
C LEU A 34 -22.59 4.38 17.73
N ARG A 35 -21.88 4.01 16.66
CA ARG A 35 -20.55 3.41 16.76
C ARG A 35 -19.51 4.43 17.24
N ALA A 36 -19.56 5.67 16.78
CA ALA A 36 -18.66 6.74 17.20
C ALA A 36 -18.77 7.02 18.70
N ASP A 37 -19.99 7.06 19.24
CA ASP A 37 -20.26 7.24 20.68
C ASP A 37 -19.56 6.16 21.54
N ASN A 38 -19.56 4.90 21.08
CA ASN A 38 -18.88 3.79 21.79
C ASN A 38 -17.36 3.98 21.93
N TYR A 39 -16.75 4.76 21.05
CA TYR A 39 -15.30 5.01 21.03
C TYR A 39 -14.95 6.47 21.34
N HIS A 40 -15.91 7.27 21.84
CA HIS A 40 -15.74 8.70 22.10
C HIS A 40 -15.24 9.50 20.88
N ILE A 41 -15.68 9.11 19.69
CA ILE A 41 -15.40 9.82 18.44
C ILE A 41 -16.53 10.85 18.22
N SER A 42 -16.19 12.06 17.78
CA SER A 42 -17.19 13.09 17.50
C SER A 42 -18.14 12.65 16.38
N ASN A 43 -19.44 12.81 16.64
CA ASN A 43 -20.49 12.49 15.67
C ASN A 43 -20.41 13.37 14.43
N SER A 44 -20.79 12.80 13.28
CA SER A 44 -20.86 13.49 11.99
C SER A 44 -22.31 13.75 11.60
N ASP A 45 -22.53 14.87 10.94
CA ASP A 45 -23.83 15.26 10.40
C ASP A 45 -24.16 14.51 9.11
N PHE A 46 -25.43 14.54 8.72
CA PHE A 46 -25.95 13.86 7.53
C PHE A 46 -25.17 14.22 6.26
N GLN A 47 -24.88 15.52 6.04
CA GLN A 47 -24.22 15.99 4.81
C GLN A 47 -22.77 15.49 4.72
N LYS A 48 -22.02 15.52 5.83
CA LYS A 48 -20.66 14.98 5.87
C LYS A 48 -20.63 13.47 5.68
N VAL A 49 -21.59 12.74 6.26
CA VAL A 49 -21.72 11.30 6.02
C VAL A 49 -22.09 11.02 4.56
N LYS A 50 -23.02 11.77 3.97
CA LYS A 50 -23.39 11.68 2.53
C LYS A 50 -22.17 11.89 1.63
N LEU A 51 -21.35 12.91 1.92
CA LEU A 51 -20.11 13.20 1.20
C LEU A 51 -19.14 12.00 1.22
N VAL A 52 -18.89 11.44 2.40
CA VAL A 52 -17.91 10.36 2.59
C VAL A 52 -18.44 9.00 2.10
N ALA A 53 -19.64 8.60 2.54
CA ALA A 53 -20.25 7.32 2.19
C ALA A 53 -20.65 7.26 0.71
N GLY A 54 -21.13 8.38 0.17
CA GLY A 54 -21.48 8.54 -1.23
C GLY A 54 -20.31 8.80 -2.17
N LYS A 55 -19.08 8.94 -1.65
CA LYS A 55 -17.87 9.30 -2.41
C LYS A 55 -18.08 10.48 -3.35
N ILE A 56 -18.77 11.52 -2.86
CA ILE A 56 -19.12 12.69 -3.67
C ILE A 56 -17.84 13.49 -3.99
N VAL A 57 -17.62 13.76 -5.27
CA VAL A 57 -16.54 14.65 -5.74
C VAL A 57 -17.05 16.09 -5.68
N PRO A 58 -16.45 16.98 -4.86
CA PRO A 58 -16.88 18.37 -4.81
C PRO A 58 -16.67 19.05 -6.16
N ALA A 59 -17.69 19.74 -6.65
CA ALA A 59 -17.65 20.47 -7.91
C ALA A 59 -18.32 21.83 -7.79
N ILE A 60 -17.76 22.82 -8.48
CA ILE A 60 -18.32 24.17 -8.61
C ILE A 60 -18.16 24.67 -10.05
N ALA A 61 -19.12 25.45 -10.53
CA ALA A 61 -19.15 25.93 -11.91
C ALA A 61 -17.94 26.80 -12.27
N THR A 62 -17.36 27.52 -11.32
CA THR A 62 -16.21 28.41 -11.56
C THR A 62 -14.97 27.64 -12.02
N THR A 63 -14.61 26.53 -11.34
CA THR A 63 -13.50 25.68 -11.76
C THR A 63 -13.79 25.03 -13.11
N THR A 64 -15.02 24.59 -13.33
CA THR A 64 -15.43 23.99 -14.62
C THR A 64 -15.28 25.00 -15.77
N ALA A 65 -15.80 26.21 -15.60
CA ALA A 65 -15.69 27.27 -16.61
C ALA A 65 -14.22 27.67 -16.88
N ALA A 66 -13.40 27.77 -15.83
CA ALA A 66 -11.98 28.07 -15.96
C ALA A 66 -11.25 26.98 -16.77
N VAL A 67 -11.44 25.71 -16.41
CA VAL A 67 -10.83 24.57 -17.14
C VAL A 67 -11.33 24.53 -18.58
N CYS A 68 -12.63 24.66 -18.83
CA CYS A 68 -13.18 24.69 -20.19
C CYS A 68 -12.58 25.84 -21.02
N GLY A 69 -12.46 27.04 -20.46
CA GLY A 69 -11.83 28.17 -21.13
C GLY A 69 -10.38 27.89 -21.53
N LEU A 70 -9.60 27.29 -20.64
CA LEU A 70 -8.21 26.90 -20.93
C LEU A 70 -8.13 25.81 -22.01
N VAL A 71 -9.03 24.84 -22.01
CA VAL A 71 -9.13 23.82 -23.06
C VAL A 71 -9.45 24.47 -24.41
N MET A 72 -10.36 25.44 -24.45
CA MET A 72 -10.69 26.18 -25.69
C MET A 72 -9.50 26.96 -26.25
N LEU A 73 -8.61 27.48 -25.39
CA LEU A 73 -7.36 28.12 -25.85
C LEU A 73 -6.43 27.11 -26.54
N GLU A 74 -6.31 25.88 -26.03
CA GLU A 74 -5.51 24.84 -26.68
C GLU A 74 -6.17 24.34 -27.98
N LEU A 75 -7.51 24.30 -28.03
CA LEU A 75 -8.25 23.99 -29.24
C LEU A 75 -7.94 24.98 -30.39
N PHE A 76 -7.83 26.28 -30.10
CA PHE A 76 -7.43 27.26 -31.12
C PHE A 76 -6.04 26.95 -31.70
N LYS A 77 -5.06 26.57 -30.86
CA LYS A 77 -3.72 26.22 -31.32
C LYS A 77 -3.74 24.98 -32.22
N LEU A 78 -4.56 23.99 -31.89
CA LEU A 78 -4.76 22.80 -32.70
C LEU A 78 -5.31 23.15 -34.08
N VAL A 79 -6.38 23.97 -34.14
CA VAL A 79 -6.98 24.41 -35.41
C VAL A 79 -6.01 25.25 -36.25
N MET A 80 -5.14 26.02 -35.61
CA MET A 80 -4.10 26.82 -36.28
C MET A 80 -2.87 26.00 -36.72
N GLY A 81 -2.83 24.68 -36.45
CA GLY A 81 -1.70 23.82 -36.81
C GLY A 81 -0.39 24.20 -36.11
N LYS A 82 -0.46 24.61 -34.84
CA LYS A 82 0.74 24.89 -34.04
C LYS A 82 1.50 23.62 -33.70
N ASP A 83 2.80 23.74 -33.51
CA ASP A 83 3.72 22.69 -33.03
C ASP A 83 3.47 22.31 -31.56
N ALA A 84 3.93 21.13 -31.11
CA ALA A 84 3.61 20.68 -29.75
C ALA A 84 4.22 21.62 -28.69
N GLY A 85 5.40 22.19 -28.96
CA GLY A 85 6.02 23.23 -28.14
C GLY A 85 5.15 24.49 -27.91
N ALA A 86 4.08 24.73 -28.68
CA ALA A 86 3.12 25.81 -28.42
C ALA A 86 2.02 25.43 -27.41
N PHE A 87 1.80 24.14 -27.16
CA PHE A 87 0.76 23.65 -26.24
C PHE A 87 1.22 23.77 -24.78
N ARG A 88 0.25 23.94 -23.88
CA ARG A 88 0.53 24.10 -22.45
C ARG A 88 -0.41 23.23 -21.62
N THR A 89 0.18 22.36 -20.80
CA THR A 89 -0.54 21.71 -19.69
C THR A 89 -0.66 22.71 -18.55
N ARG A 90 -1.87 22.89 -18.02
CA ARG A 90 -2.10 23.87 -16.94
C ARG A 90 -2.71 23.22 -15.71
N GLN A 91 -2.17 23.57 -14.55
CA GLN A 91 -2.71 23.21 -13.23
C GLN A 91 -3.27 24.47 -12.58
N VAL A 92 -4.52 24.40 -12.11
CA VAL A 92 -5.25 25.55 -11.59
C VAL A 92 -5.74 25.25 -10.17
N GLY A 93 -5.35 26.11 -9.23
CA GLY A 93 -5.86 26.14 -7.86
C GLY A 93 -6.53 27.47 -7.58
N LEU A 94 -7.84 27.59 -7.89
CA LEU A 94 -8.59 28.85 -7.72
C LEU A 94 -8.63 29.33 -6.26
N ALA A 95 -8.69 28.41 -5.29
CA ALA A 95 -8.72 28.75 -3.87
C ALA A 95 -7.43 29.43 -3.38
N VAL A 96 -6.30 29.12 -4.00
CA VAL A 96 -4.96 29.65 -3.67
C VAL A 96 -4.41 30.56 -4.76
N ASN A 97 -5.23 30.95 -5.76
CA ASN A 97 -4.83 31.74 -6.92
C ASN A 97 -3.57 31.23 -7.63
N THR A 98 -3.39 29.90 -7.71
CA THR A 98 -2.22 29.29 -8.34
C THR A 98 -2.55 28.84 -9.76
N TYR A 99 -1.74 29.25 -10.73
CA TYR A 99 -1.89 28.92 -12.14
C TYR A 99 -0.53 28.52 -12.70
N MET A 100 -0.25 27.22 -12.72
CA MET A 100 1.02 26.70 -13.24
C MET A 100 0.83 26.23 -14.68
N SER A 101 1.78 26.58 -15.53
CA SER A 101 1.81 26.15 -16.93
C SER A 101 3.10 25.40 -17.21
N PHE A 102 2.96 24.24 -17.82
CA PHE A 102 4.06 23.37 -18.25
C PHE A 102 4.04 23.32 -19.77
N GLU A 103 5.21 23.38 -20.37
CA GLU A 103 5.34 23.19 -21.81
C GLU A 103 5.07 21.72 -22.14
N ALA A 104 4.33 21.48 -23.22
CA ALA A 104 4.31 20.16 -23.79
C ALA A 104 5.66 19.94 -24.48
N GLU A 105 6.34 18.85 -24.16
CA GLU A 105 7.56 18.46 -24.84
C GLU A 105 7.18 17.78 -26.15
N ASP A 106 7.81 18.21 -27.24
CA ASP A 106 7.73 17.48 -28.50
C ASP A 106 8.34 16.09 -28.31
N LEU A 107 7.64 15.07 -28.77
CA LEU A 107 8.29 13.78 -28.99
C LEU A 107 9.37 13.97 -30.06
N PRO A 108 10.52 13.27 -29.95
CA PRO A 108 11.55 13.29 -30.99
C PRO A 108 10.95 13.04 -32.38
N LYS A 109 11.51 13.64 -33.44
CA LYS A 109 10.94 13.50 -34.81
C LYS A 109 10.90 12.05 -35.30
N ASP A 110 11.82 11.23 -34.80
CA ASP A 110 11.90 9.80 -34.99
C ASP A 110 10.83 9.02 -34.22
N ALA A 111 10.03 9.65 -33.36
CA ALA A 111 8.92 9.02 -32.67
C ALA A 111 7.70 8.75 -33.54
N PHE A 112 7.66 9.28 -34.77
CA PHE A 112 6.55 9.11 -35.70
C PHE A 112 6.98 8.24 -36.88
N ASP A 113 6.08 7.37 -37.35
CA ASP A 113 6.26 6.62 -38.60
C ASP A 113 5.99 7.49 -39.84
N ASP A 114 6.18 6.92 -41.04
CA ASP A 114 5.94 7.63 -42.31
C ASP A 114 4.48 8.11 -42.50
N LYS A 115 3.55 7.66 -41.65
CA LYS A 115 2.13 8.03 -41.64
C LYS A 115 1.78 9.02 -40.53
N GLY A 116 2.76 9.47 -39.74
CA GLY A 116 2.55 10.39 -38.62
C GLY A 116 1.94 9.74 -37.37
N ILE A 117 1.97 8.41 -37.28
CA ILE A 117 1.52 7.66 -36.09
C ILE A 117 2.71 7.49 -35.14
N ILE A 118 2.46 7.68 -33.84
CA ILE A 118 3.48 7.44 -32.80
C ILE A 118 3.92 5.97 -32.87
N LYS A 119 5.23 5.75 -33.04
CA LYS A 119 5.82 4.41 -33.05
C LYS A 119 5.59 3.75 -31.70
N ALA A 120 5.34 2.44 -31.71
CA ALA A 120 5.09 1.65 -30.51
C ALA A 120 6.20 1.78 -29.45
N GLU A 121 7.45 2.06 -29.86
CA GLU A 121 8.58 2.29 -28.95
C GLU A 121 8.46 3.54 -28.05
N TYR A 122 7.58 4.49 -28.39
CA TYR A 122 7.28 5.68 -27.57
C TYR A 122 5.96 5.54 -26.79
N ILE A 123 5.29 4.39 -26.88
CA ILE A 123 4.06 4.10 -26.14
C ILE A 123 4.42 3.12 -25.04
N LEU A 124 4.35 3.58 -23.78
CA LEU A 124 4.49 2.71 -22.63
C LEU A 124 3.14 2.06 -22.32
N GLU A 125 2.95 0.84 -22.79
CA GLU A 125 1.83 -0.01 -22.37
C GLU A 125 2.28 -0.87 -21.19
N GLU A 126 1.79 -0.55 -19.99
CA GLU A 126 2.01 -1.38 -18.81
C GLU A 126 0.77 -2.25 -18.57
N PRO A 127 0.78 -3.54 -18.96
CA PRO A 127 -0.28 -4.44 -18.54
C PRO A 127 -0.25 -4.53 -17.01
N TYR A 128 -1.43 -4.51 -16.39
CA TYR A 128 -1.58 -4.81 -14.97
C TYR A 128 -2.83 -5.65 -14.75
N ALA A 129 -2.85 -6.42 -13.66
CA ALA A 129 -3.96 -7.28 -13.30
C ALA A 129 -4.64 -6.78 -12.03
N ALA A 130 -5.95 -7.06 -11.92
CA ALA A 130 -6.71 -6.98 -10.69
C ALA A 130 -7.12 -8.39 -10.27
N TYR A 131 -6.91 -8.74 -9.00
CA TYR A 131 -7.15 -10.09 -8.50
C TYR A 131 -7.97 -10.12 -7.20
N PRO A 132 -9.05 -10.92 -7.13
CA PRO A 132 -9.70 -11.62 -8.24
C PRO A 132 -10.19 -10.66 -9.33
N GLU A 133 -10.39 -11.16 -10.55
CA GLU A 133 -10.93 -10.34 -11.63
C GLU A 133 -12.29 -9.77 -11.22
N LYS A 134 -12.49 -8.46 -11.39
CA LYS A 134 -13.73 -7.73 -11.02
C LYS A 134 -14.08 -7.77 -9.53
N HIS A 135 -13.10 -7.97 -8.65
CA HIS A 135 -13.34 -7.88 -7.21
C HIS A 135 -13.75 -6.46 -6.76
N SER A 136 -14.58 -6.42 -5.74
CA SER A 136 -15.04 -5.23 -5.03
C SER A 136 -14.26 -5.03 -3.72
N VAL A 137 -14.53 -3.93 -3.03
CA VAL A 137 -13.94 -3.64 -1.71
C VAL A 137 -14.36 -4.62 -0.60
N TRP A 138 -15.37 -5.45 -0.86
CA TRP A 138 -15.91 -6.45 0.06
C TRP A 138 -15.34 -7.84 -0.14
N ASP A 139 -14.74 -8.08 -1.30
CA ASP A 139 -14.14 -9.37 -1.63
C ASP A 139 -12.86 -9.61 -0.83
N LYS A 140 -12.64 -10.90 -0.52
CA LYS A 140 -11.54 -11.34 0.30
C LYS A 140 -10.97 -12.66 -0.20
N LEU A 141 -9.65 -12.76 -0.16
CA LEU A 141 -8.92 -14.01 -0.29
C LEU A 141 -8.79 -14.66 1.08
N LYS A 142 -9.48 -15.78 1.26
CA LYS A 142 -9.48 -16.52 2.52
C LYS A 142 -8.34 -17.52 2.52
N VAL A 143 -7.37 -17.29 3.40
CA VAL A 143 -6.27 -18.21 3.60
C VAL A 143 -6.80 -19.50 4.26
N PRO A 144 -6.48 -20.70 3.76
CA PRO A 144 -7.05 -21.96 4.26
C PRO A 144 -6.82 -22.19 5.75
N SER A 145 -5.64 -21.81 6.27
CA SER A 145 -5.32 -21.88 7.68
C SER A 145 -4.22 -20.89 8.04
N GLY A 146 -4.34 -20.22 9.19
CA GLY A 146 -3.24 -19.40 9.73
C GLY A 146 -2.05 -20.21 10.23
N SER A 147 -2.17 -21.54 10.31
CA SER A 147 -1.03 -22.42 10.61
C SER A 147 -0.19 -22.73 9.37
N MET A 148 -0.63 -22.30 8.19
CA MET A 148 0.17 -22.37 6.97
C MET A 148 1.44 -21.53 7.14
N THR A 149 2.57 -22.08 6.73
CA THR A 149 3.87 -21.39 6.81
C THR A 149 3.94 -20.27 5.78
N LEU A 150 4.89 -19.32 5.95
CA LEU A 150 5.11 -18.27 4.96
C LEU A 150 5.50 -18.85 3.59
N GLU A 151 6.27 -19.94 3.57
CA GLU A 151 6.56 -20.70 2.36
C GLU A 151 5.31 -21.37 1.77
N GLY A 152 4.50 -22.02 2.61
CA GLY A 152 3.22 -22.59 2.19
C GLY A 152 2.25 -21.55 1.64
N PHE A 153 2.26 -20.32 2.17
CA PHE A 153 1.47 -19.21 1.65
C PHE A 153 1.88 -18.78 0.25
N LYS A 154 3.20 -18.69 0.01
CA LYS A 154 3.74 -18.44 -1.34
C LYS A 154 3.33 -19.55 -2.30
N ASP A 155 3.43 -20.80 -1.88
CA ASP A 155 3.08 -21.95 -2.72
C ASP A 155 1.57 -22.03 -2.98
N TRP A 156 0.75 -21.69 -1.98
CA TRP A 156 -0.71 -21.58 -2.10
C TRP A 156 -1.13 -20.48 -3.09
N LEU A 157 -0.52 -19.30 -3.00
CA LEU A 157 -0.74 -18.22 -3.99
C LEU A 157 -0.39 -18.69 -5.41
N ALA A 158 0.72 -19.42 -5.56
CA ALA A 158 1.15 -19.91 -6.87
C ALA A 158 0.23 -21.03 -7.41
N ALA A 159 -0.18 -21.97 -6.55
CA ALA A 159 -0.94 -23.14 -6.95
C ALA A 159 -2.42 -22.83 -7.22
N GLU A 160 -3.09 -22.19 -6.25
CA GLU A 160 -4.54 -21.93 -6.29
C GLU A 160 -4.89 -20.63 -7.01
N HIS A 161 -4.09 -19.58 -6.81
CA HIS A 161 -4.39 -18.25 -7.31
C HIS A 161 -3.61 -17.85 -8.56
N LYS A 162 -2.63 -18.68 -8.97
CA LYS A 162 -1.71 -18.36 -10.08
C LYS A 162 -1.01 -17.02 -9.85
N LEU A 163 -0.58 -16.77 -8.63
CA LEU A 163 0.10 -15.55 -8.22
C LEU A 163 1.50 -15.86 -7.68
N LYS A 164 2.50 -15.19 -8.22
CA LYS A 164 3.89 -15.25 -7.75
C LYS A 164 4.15 -14.09 -6.80
N LEU A 165 4.38 -14.43 -5.53
CA LEU A 165 4.75 -13.45 -4.50
C LEU A 165 6.11 -12.79 -4.82
N LYS A 166 6.12 -11.46 -4.95
CA LYS A 166 7.33 -10.66 -5.24
C LYS A 166 7.88 -10.00 -3.98
N ASN A 167 7.04 -9.26 -3.27
CA ASN A 167 7.41 -8.53 -2.06
C ASN A 167 6.20 -8.45 -1.13
N TRP A 168 6.44 -8.50 0.17
CA TRP A 168 5.43 -8.22 1.17
C TRP A 168 6.03 -7.39 2.29
N GLY A 169 5.64 -6.12 2.35
CA GLY A 169 5.88 -5.24 3.49
C GLY A 169 4.64 -5.18 4.39
N PHE A 170 4.85 -5.18 5.70
CA PHE A 170 3.79 -5.06 6.69
C PHE A 170 3.94 -3.75 7.44
N VAL A 171 2.90 -2.92 7.42
CA VAL A 171 2.89 -1.65 8.16
C VAL A 171 2.69 -1.97 9.64
N LEU A 172 3.64 -1.56 10.49
CA LEU A 172 3.56 -1.73 11.94
C LEU A 172 2.81 -0.56 12.61
N GLY A 173 2.87 0.62 12.02
CA GLY A 173 2.21 1.83 12.51
C GLY A 173 2.66 3.06 11.73
N TRP A 174 2.58 4.24 12.34
CA TRP A 174 2.94 5.51 11.69
C TRP A 174 3.92 6.34 12.51
N LYS A 175 4.90 6.92 11.82
CA LYS A 175 5.87 7.87 12.35
C LYS A 175 5.45 9.30 12.00
N ALA A 176 5.85 10.25 12.84
CA ALA A 176 5.72 11.68 12.57
C ALA A 176 6.95 12.16 11.79
N GLN A 177 6.73 12.92 10.73
CA GLN A 177 7.81 13.58 9.99
C GLN A 177 7.33 14.97 9.59
N GLU A 178 8.13 16.00 9.85
CA GLU A 178 7.82 17.35 9.39
C GLU A 178 8.14 17.50 7.90
N ASP A 179 7.25 18.17 7.16
CA ASP A 179 7.54 18.64 5.80
C ASP A 179 8.38 19.93 5.82
N GLU A 180 8.80 20.38 4.63
CA GLU A 180 9.60 21.60 4.47
C GLU A 180 8.89 22.88 4.97
N ALA A 181 7.56 22.81 5.18
CA ALA A 181 6.75 23.91 5.71
C ALA A 181 6.49 23.79 7.23
N GLY A 182 7.11 22.82 7.91
CA GLY A 182 6.96 22.59 9.35
C GLY A 182 5.61 21.94 9.73
N LYS A 183 4.88 21.37 8.77
CA LYS A 183 3.64 20.64 9.01
C LYS A 183 3.95 19.17 9.26
N GLU A 184 3.40 18.66 10.36
CA GLU A 184 3.58 17.28 10.75
C GLU A 184 2.81 16.31 9.81
N MET A 185 3.55 15.47 9.11
CA MET A 185 3.04 14.43 8.22
C MET A 185 3.06 13.05 8.87
N ARG A 186 2.08 12.24 8.49
CA ARG A 186 1.92 10.85 8.92
C ARG A 186 2.52 9.92 7.86
N ILE A 187 3.58 9.18 8.22
CA ILE A 187 4.27 8.28 7.28
C ILE A 187 4.21 6.84 7.83
N PRO A 188 3.89 5.84 7.00
CA PRO A 188 3.88 4.44 7.43
C PRO A 188 5.28 3.97 7.81
N TYR A 189 5.39 3.26 8.92
CA TYR A 189 6.58 2.51 9.31
C TYR A 189 6.31 1.03 9.08
N SER A 190 7.03 0.43 8.14
CA SER A 190 6.82 -0.95 7.70
C SER A 190 8.06 -1.82 7.92
N THR A 191 7.82 -3.11 8.12
CA THR A 191 8.86 -4.15 8.13
C THR A 191 8.62 -5.13 6.99
N GLN A 192 9.68 -5.68 6.43
CA GLN A 192 9.58 -6.59 5.30
C GLN A 192 9.34 -8.03 5.79
N ILE A 193 8.27 -8.65 5.30
CA ILE A 193 7.92 -10.06 5.50
C ILE A 193 8.54 -10.92 4.39
N PHE A 194 8.43 -10.49 3.13
CA PHE A 194 8.95 -11.25 1.99
C PHE A 194 9.64 -10.32 0.97
N PRO A 195 10.81 -10.68 0.40
CA PRO A 195 11.66 -11.80 0.79
C PRO A 195 12.14 -11.63 2.25
N ILE A 196 12.36 -12.75 2.93
CA ILE A 196 12.70 -12.75 4.36
C ILE A 196 13.99 -11.96 4.56
N PRO A 197 13.99 -10.92 5.42
CA PRO A 197 15.21 -10.18 5.70
C PRO A 197 16.23 -11.12 6.32
N VAL A 198 17.41 -11.24 5.69
CA VAL A 198 18.49 -12.02 6.29
C VAL A 198 18.90 -11.34 7.59
N SER A 199 18.83 -12.09 8.70
CA SER A 199 19.36 -11.65 9.97
C SER A 199 20.88 -11.76 10.00
N ILE A 200 21.49 -10.78 10.65
CA ILE A 200 22.93 -10.64 10.77
C ILE A 200 23.29 -11.27 12.11
N ASP A 201 24.15 -12.27 12.08
CA ASP A 201 24.77 -12.80 13.30
C ASP A 201 25.74 -11.75 13.86
N PRO A 202 25.43 -11.10 15.01
CA PRO A 202 26.26 -10.07 15.60
C PRO A 202 27.60 -10.59 16.10
N SER A 203 27.75 -11.91 16.30
CA SER A 203 29.02 -12.52 16.70
C SER A 203 30.09 -12.46 15.61
N LEU A 204 29.67 -12.31 14.35
CA LEU A 204 30.56 -12.18 13.20
C LEU A 204 30.95 -10.72 12.92
N LEU A 205 30.46 -9.75 13.72
CA LEU A 205 30.83 -8.34 13.59
C LEU A 205 32.19 -8.08 14.29
N PRO A 206 33.08 -7.30 13.67
CA PRO A 206 34.35 -6.93 14.29
C PRO A 206 34.14 -5.99 15.50
N PRO A 207 35.10 -5.92 16.43
CA PRO A 207 35.01 -5.04 17.60
C PRO A 207 34.77 -3.57 17.24
N LEU A 208 33.99 -2.86 18.05
CA LEU A 208 33.66 -1.43 17.83
C LEU A 208 34.88 -0.50 17.85
N GLY A 209 35.99 -0.93 18.45
CA GLY A 209 37.25 -0.20 18.51
C GLY A 209 38.06 -0.21 17.20
N ASP A 210 37.70 -1.03 16.22
CA ASP A 210 38.42 -1.11 14.96
C ASP A 210 38.23 0.17 14.11
N ALA A 211 39.27 0.55 13.36
CA ALA A 211 39.14 1.56 12.32
C ALA A 211 38.23 1.04 11.20
N GLN A 212 37.51 1.94 10.51
CA GLN A 212 36.52 1.55 9.50
C GLN A 212 37.12 0.71 8.37
N GLY A 213 38.37 0.98 7.96
CA GLY A 213 39.07 0.19 6.96
C GLY A 213 39.41 -1.23 7.43
N ASP A 214 39.70 -1.42 8.72
CA ASP A 214 40.05 -2.71 9.29
C ASP A 214 38.82 -3.58 9.53
N ALA A 215 37.73 -2.97 10.01
CA ALA A 215 36.43 -3.63 10.10
C ALA A 215 35.91 -4.07 8.72
N MET A 216 36.07 -3.23 7.70
CA MET A 216 35.72 -3.59 6.32
C MET A 216 36.54 -4.78 5.81
N LYS A 217 37.86 -4.80 6.06
CA LYS A 217 38.71 -5.95 5.69
C LYS A 217 38.32 -7.22 6.43
N LYS A 218 38.01 -7.14 7.73
CA LYS A 218 37.59 -8.29 8.55
C LYS A 218 36.24 -8.85 8.09
N ILE A 219 35.25 -8.00 7.77
CA ILE A 219 33.94 -8.45 7.26
C ILE A 219 34.08 -9.02 5.84
N MET A 220 34.86 -8.36 4.97
CA MET A 220 35.03 -8.80 3.58
C MET A 220 35.88 -10.07 3.44
N GLY A 221 36.80 -10.30 4.39
CA GLY A 221 37.65 -11.50 4.45
C GLY A 221 37.06 -12.66 5.25
N ASN A 222 35.94 -12.48 5.96
CA ASN A 222 35.33 -13.53 6.77
C ASN A 222 34.54 -14.52 5.89
N PRO A 223 34.93 -15.81 5.80
CA PRO A 223 34.22 -16.80 5.01
C PRO A 223 32.85 -17.18 5.61
N ALA A 224 32.61 -16.90 6.89
CA ALA A 224 31.32 -17.12 7.55
C ALA A 224 30.27 -16.06 7.20
N VAL A 225 30.66 -14.93 6.58
CA VAL A 225 29.73 -13.89 6.11
C VAL A 225 29.43 -14.12 4.62
N PRO A 226 28.18 -14.43 4.24
CA PRO A 226 27.81 -14.62 2.84
C PRO A 226 28.14 -13.39 1.99
N GLN A 227 28.67 -13.60 0.78
CA GLN A 227 29.16 -12.51 -0.08
C GLN A 227 28.09 -11.43 -0.35
N ALA A 228 26.83 -11.83 -0.53
CA ALA A 228 25.70 -10.92 -0.73
C ALA A 228 25.35 -10.06 0.50
N GLN A 229 25.83 -10.44 1.69
CA GLN A 229 25.47 -9.83 2.97
C GLN A 229 26.59 -8.96 3.55
N LYS A 230 27.80 -9.02 3.00
CA LYS A 230 28.98 -8.27 3.48
C LYS A 230 28.75 -6.75 3.57
N MET A 231 28.03 -6.17 2.61
CA MET A 231 27.68 -4.74 2.66
C MET A 231 26.67 -4.41 3.78
N LYS A 232 25.74 -5.32 4.08
CA LYS A 232 24.76 -5.16 5.16
C LYS A 232 25.41 -5.29 6.54
N TYR A 233 26.35 -6.23 6.69
CA TYR A 233 27.20 -6.34 7.89
C TYR A 233 28.04 -5.08 8.12
N LEU A 234 28.57 -4.48 7.05
CA LEU A 234 29.33 -3.23 7.15
C LEU A 234 28.46 -2.04 7.56
N SER A 235 27.24 -1.90 7.00
CA SER A 235 26.33 -0.80 7.37
C SER A 235 25.86 -0.89 8.81
N GLU A 236 25.57 -2.11 9.28
CA GLU A 236 25.14 -2.37 10.66
C GLU A 236 26.29 -2.19 11.65
N TRP A 237 27.52 -2.57 11.30
CA TRP A 237 28.70 -2.22 12.09
C TRP A 237 28.94 -0.70 12.18
N GLN A 238 28.77 0.03 11.07
CA GLN A 238 28.88 1.50 11.06
C GLN A 238 27.81 2.16 11.94
N LYS A 239 26.58 1.63 11.92
CA LYS A 239 25.50 2.08 12.79
C LYS A 239 25.80 1.79 14.26
N ALA A 240 26.23 0.56 14.58
CA ALA A 240 26.65 0.14 15.91
C ALA A 240 27.82 0.99 16.45
N LYS A 241 28.75 1.40 15.58
CA LYS A 241 29.86 2.31 15.93
C LYS A 241 29.39 3.72 16.25
N LYS A 242 28.34 4.21 15.59
CA LYS A 242 27.72 5.51 15.92
C LYS A 242 26.91 5.45 17.22
N GLU A 243 26.23 4.34 17.45
CA GLU A 243 25.35 4.13 18.62
C GLU A 243 26.10 3.62 19.86
N GLY A 244 27.34 3.12 19.70
CA GLY A 244 28.19 2.63 20.80
C GLY A 244 27.80 1.26 21.35
N VAL A 245 26.84 0.57 20.74
CA VAL A 245 26.28 -0.71 21.19
C VAL A 245 26.26 -1.69 20.02
N LEU A 246 26.82 -2.89 20.21
CA LEU A 246 26.70 -3.97 19.23
C LEU A 246 25.25 -4.48 19.20
N PRO A 247 24.67 -4.77 18.02
CA PRO A 247 23.32 -5.29 17.93
C PRO A 247 23.24 -6.62 18.70
N ALA A 248 22.25 -6.74 19.58
CA ALA A 248 21.98 -8.00 20.25
C ALA A 248 21.44 -9.03 19.23
N VAL A 249 21.68 -10.33 19.47
CA VAL A 249 21.01 -11.41 18.73
C VAL A 249 19.51 -11.28 19.01
N SER A 250 18.76 -10.65 18.12
CA SER A 250 17.30 -10.63 18.24
C SER A 250 16.80 -12.03 17.89
N GLY A 251 16.54 -12.87 18.89
CA GLY A 251 15.99 -14.23 18.72
C GLY A 251 14.56 -14.30 18.17
N GLN A 252 14.13 -13.29 17.42
CA GLN A 252 12.80 -13.08 16.86
C GLN A 252 12.91 -12.74 15.36
N ASP A 253 13.80 -13.44 14.67
CA ASP A 253 13.95 -13.29 13.23
C ASP A 253 12.84 -14.04 12.49
N LEU A 254 12.39 -13.43 11.39
CA LEU A 254 11.39 -14.01 10.52
C LEU A 254 11.99 -15.23 9.82
N ARG A 255 11.25 -16.35 9.76
CA ARG A 255 11.69 -17.59 9.11
C ARG A 255 10.64 -18.11 8.14
N ALA A 256 11.05 -18.85 7.12
CA ALA A 256 10.16 -19.33 6.05
C ALA A 256 9.16 -20.38 6.54
N ASP A 257 9.59 -21.19 7.51
CA ASP A 257 8.81 -22.24 8.18
C ASP A 257 7.85 -21.68 9.25
N MET A 258 7.88 -20.37 9.51
CA MET A 258 7.02 -19.76 10.51
C MET A 258 5.55 -19.72 10.03
N PRO A 259 4.59 -20.20 10.83
CA PRO A 259 3.17 -20.06 10.56
C PRO A 259 2.76 -18.59 10.40
N LEU A 260 1.81 -18.28 9.51
CA LEU A 260 1.33 -16.90 9.29
C LEU A 260 0.80 -16.26 10.58
N LYS A 261 0.13 -17.03 11.44
CA LYS A 261 -0.33 -16.55 12.76
C LYS A 261 0.84 -16.10 13.65
N ASP A 262 1.97 -16.80 13.59
CA ASP A 262 3.17 -16.50 14.38
C ASP A 262 3.95 -15.34 13.75
N VAL A 263 3.94 -15.22 12.41
CA VAL A 263 4.42 -14.04 11.69
C VAL A 263 3.63 -12.79 12.14
N LEU A 264 2.31 -12.87 12.21
CA LEU A 264 1.47 -11.76 12.69
C LEU A 264 1.76 -11.43 14.16
N ALA A 265 1.93 -12.44 15.02
CA ALA A 265 2.31 -12.23 16.42
C ALA A 265 3.68 -11.56 16.55
N LEU A 266 4.64 -11.93 15.69
CA LEU A 266 5.93 -11.26 15.60
C LEU A 266 5.80 -9.80 15.13
N MET A 267 4.92 -9.51 14.17
CA MET A 267 4.64 -8.13 13.74
C MET A 267 4.03 -7.32 14.88
N GLU A 268 3.12 -7.90 15.67
CA GLU A 268 2.57 -7.26 16.86
C GLU A 268 3.65 -6.93 17.90
N ALA A 269 4.53 -7.89 18.21
CA ALA A 269 5.65 -7.67 19.12
C ALA A 269 6.61 -6.57 18.63
N LYS A 270 6.91 -6.53 17.32
CA LYS A 270 7.72 -5.46 16.71
C LYS A 270 7.03 -4.10 16.76
N ALA A 271 5.73 -4.05 16.54
CA ALA A 271 4.96 -2.81 16.66
C ALA A 271 4.93 -2.32 18.12
N ASP A 272 4.82 -3.22 19.09
CA ASP A 272 4.91 -2.91 20.53
C ASP A 272 6.27 -2.33 20.91
N GLN A 273 7.35 -2.94 20.42
CA GLN A 273 8.71 -2.45 20.65
C GLN A 273 8.91 -1.07 20.01
N ALA A 274 8.51 -0.89 18.75
CA ALA A 274 8.64 0.39 18.06
C ALA A 274 7.84 1.53 18.70
N LEU A 275 6.74 1.20 19.40
CA LEU A 275 5.98 2.14 20.20
C LEU A 275 6.70 2.51 21.51
N LYS A 276 7.32 1.54 22.19
CA LYS A 276 8.11 1.76 23.41
C LYS A 276 9.37 2.60 23.15
N ASP A 277 10.02 2.35 22.02
CA ASP A 277 11.26 3.03 21.62
C ASP A 277 10.99 4.39 20.95
N GLY A 278 9.72 4.83 20.87
CA GLY A 278 9.31 6.14 20.33
C GLY A 278 9.41 6.27 18.81
N THR A 279 9.71 5.18 18.08
CA THR A 279 9.75 5.18 16.61
C THR A 279 8.36 5.37 16.01
N LEU A 280 7.34 4.76 16.63
CA LEU A 280 5.94 4.98 16.27
C LEU A 280 5.34 6.10 17.12
N ALA A 281 4.61 7.00 16.49
CA ALA A 281 3.93 8.07 17.20
C ALA A 281 2.67 7.52 17.91
N ALA A 282 2.64 7.56 19.24
CA ALA A 282 1.58 6.98 20.05
C ALA A 282 0.17 7.50 19.69
N LYS A 283 0.07 8.75 19.23
CA LYS A 283 -1.20 9.36 18.79
C LYS A 283 -1.90 8.64 17.65
N TRP A 284 -1.18 7.94 16.77
CA TRP A 284 -1.76 7.21 15.63
C TRP A 284 -1.85 5.70 15.87
N GLY A 285 -1.31 5.22 16.99
CA GLY A 285 -1.34 3.81 17.37
C GLY A 285 -0.55 2.89 16.44
N LYS A 286 -0.79 1.59 16.61
CA LYS A 286 -0.18 0.50 15.84
C LYS A 286 -1.19 -0.05 14.84
N ALA A 287 -0.72 -0.50 13.68
CA ALA A 287 -1.55 -1.10 12.65
C ALA A 287 -2.04 -2.50 13.02
N ILE A 288 -1.31 -3.20 13.90
CA ILE A 288 -1.66 -4.51 14.43
C ILE A 288 -1.70 -4.48 15.96
N SER A 289 -2.77 -4.98 16.56
CA SER A 289 -2.94 -5.07 18.02
C SER A 289 -4.08 -6.01 18.42
N GLY A 290 -3.94 -6.62 19.59
CA GLY A 290 -4.90 -7.52 20.20
C GLY A 290 -5.16 -8.75 19.34
N LEU A 291 -4.11 -9.42 18.85
CA LEU A 291 -4.30 -10.72 18.17
C LEU A 291 -4.84 -11.78 19.14
N ALA A 292 -4.44 -11.73 20.41
CA ALA A 292 -4.96 -12.58 21.47
C ALA A 292 -6.49 -12.43 21.60
N GLY A 293 -7.21 -13.52 21.32
CA GLY A 293 -8.68 -13.57 21.38
C GLY A 293 -9.39 -13.29 20.05
N ARG A 294 -8.68 -12.94 18.97
CA ARG A 294 -9.27 -12.82 17.63
C ARG A 294 -9.32 -14.18 16.93
N ARG A 295 -10.37 -14.38 16.13
CA ARG A 295 -10.54 -15.58 15.28
C ARG A 295 -9.88 -15.44 13.91
N LEU A 296 -9.72 -14.22 13.42
CA LEU A 296 -9.12 -13.89 12.13
C LEU A 296 -8.44 -12.52 12.16
N TRP A 297 -7.53 -12.33 11.23
CA TRP A 297 -6.91 -11.05 10.89
C TRP A 297 -7.21 -10.73 9.42
N VAL A 298 -7.45 -9.45 9.10
CA VAL A 298 -7.66 -9.01 7.71
C VAL A 298 -6.53 -8.06 7.33
N VAL A 299 -5.76 -8.43 6.32
CA VAL A 299 -4.81 -7.56 5.65
C VAL A 299 -5.60 -6.69 4.66
N PRO A 300 -5.60 -5.35 4.82
CA PRO A 300 -6.34 -4.46 3.94
C PRO A 300 -5.70 -4.39 2.55
N ALA A 301 -6.48 -3.97 1.54
CA ALA A 301 -6.10 -4.03 0.12
C ALA A 301 -4.92 -3.12 -0.24
N ASP A 302 -4.61 -2.13 0.60
CA ASP A 302 -3.44 -1.25 0.49
C ASP A 302 -2.16 -1.86 1.10
N GLN A 303 -2.28 -3.00 1.79
CA GLN A 303 -1.17 -3.70 2.46
C GLN A 303 -1.06 -5.18 2.02
N THR A 304 -1.78 -5.56 0.96
CA THR A 304 -1.62 -6.87 0.33
C THR A 304 -0.21 -7.01 -0.26
N PRO A 305 0.32 -8.24 -0.33
CA PRO A 305 1.59 -8.49 -0.98
C PRO A 305 1.57 -8.08 -2.45
N SER A 306 2.71 -7.56 -2.93
CA SER A 306 2.95 -7.36 -4.36
C SER A 306 3.20 -8.72 -5.01
N CYS A 307 2.40 -9.01 -6.03
CA CYS A 307 2.41 -10.27 -6.76
C CYS A 307 2.42 -10.02 -8.26
N ASN A 308 3.02 -10.94 -9.01
CA ASN A 308 2.84 -11.03 -10.46
C ASN A 308 1.92 -12.21 -10.79
N THR A 309 1.19 -12.16 -11.90
CA THR A 309 0.42 -13.31 -12.39
C THR A 309 1.35 -14.44 -12.83
N ILE A 310 0.87 -15.68 -12.77
CA ILE A 310 1.51 -16.85 -13.36
C ILE A 310 0.63 -17.27 -14.54
N PRO A 311 0.91 -16.74 -15.75
CA PRO A 311 0.12 -17.07 -16.93
C PRO A 311 0.19 -18.57 -17.27
N GLU A 312 -0.95 -19.17 -17.57
CA GLU A 312 -1.04 -20.60 -17.92
C GLU A 312 -0.62 -20.86 -19.38
N ASP A 313 -0.70 -19.84 -20.24
CA ASP A 313 -0.37 -19.87 -21.66
C ASP A 313 1.10 -19.54 -21.96
N GLY A 314 1.90 -19.26 -20.92
CA GLY A 314 3.32 -18.89 -21.07
C GLY A 314 3.54 -17.46 -21.56
N SER A 315 2.52 -16.60 -21.51
CA SER A 315 2.66 -15.15 -21.73
C SER A 315 3.54 -14.48 -20.66
N GLU A 316 3.85 -13.19 -20.83
CA GLU A 316 4.62 -12.45 -19.82
C GLU A 316 3.83 -12.26 -18.52
N ASP A 317 4.52 -12.31 -17.38
CA ASP A 317 3.89 -12.11 -16.09
C ASP A 317 3.53 -10.64 -15.88
N VAL A 318 2.33 -10.41 -15.37
CA VAL A 318 1.74 -9.08 -15.25
C VAL A 318 1.67 -8.67 -13.77
N ASP A 319 2.03 -7.42 -13.45
CA ASP A 319 1.98 -6.91 -12.08
C ASP A 319 0.52 -6.79 -11.59
N VAL A 320 0.22 -7.35 -10.41
CA VAL A 320 -1.10 -7.25 -9.78
C VAL A 320 -1.16 -5.96 -8.97
N ARG A 321 -1.73 -4.91 -9.57
CA ARG A 321 -1.88 -3.60 -8.92
C ARG A 321 -3.00 -3.54 -7.90
N PHE A 322 -4.06 -4.33 -8.11
CA PHE A 322 -5.24 -4.32 -7.25
C PHE A 322 -5.52 -5.73 -6.76
N MET A 323 -5.29 -5.99 -5.48
CA MET A 323 -5.55 -7.28 -4.86
C MET A 323 -6.63 -7.15 -3.78
N ALA A 324 -7.58 -8.09 -3.77
CA ALA A 324 -8.57 -8.17 -2.72
C ALA A 324 -7.92 -8.41 -1.34
N ARG A 325 -8.62 -7.99 -0.29
CA ARG A 325 -8.12 -8.12 1.09
C ARG A 325 -7.83 -9.58 1.43
N ILE A 326 -6.82 -9.84 2.24
CA ILE A 326 -6.47 -11.20 2.65
C ILE A 326 -7.00 -11.45 4.06
N GLU A 327 -7.77 -12.51 4.24
CA GLU A 327 -8.30 -12.95 5.52
C GLU A 327 -7.46 -14.15 6.01
N ILE A 328 -6.74 -13.96 7.12
CA ILE A 328 -5.90 -14.98 7.75
C ILE A 328 -6.61 -15.48 9.01
N PRO A 329 -7.05 -16.75 9.06
CA PRO A 329 -7.59 -17.34 10.29
C PRO A 329 -6.54 -17.37 11.40
N LEU A 330 -6.88 -16.98 12.62
CA LEU A 330 -5.96 -17.04 13.78
C LEU A 330 -6.24 -18.22 14.71
N THR A 331 -7.42 -18.82 14.59
CA THR A 331 -7.81 -20.06 15.26
C THR A 331 -7.77 -21.23 14.27
N HIS A 332 -7.48 -22.43 14.78
CA HIS A 332 -7.55 -23.67 13.99
C HIS A 332 -8.95 -23.95 13.45
#